data_AF-A0A672K9R9-F1
#
_entry.id   AF-A0A672K9R9-F1
#
_cell.length_a   1.000
_cell.length_b   1.000
_cell.length_c   1.000
_cell.angle_alpha   90.00
_cell.angle_beta   90.00
_cell.angle_gamma   90.00
#
_symmetry.space_group_name_H-M   'P 1'
#
loop_
_entity.id
_entity.type
_entity.pdbx_description
1 polymer ?
#
loop_
_entity_poly.entity_id
_entity_poly.type
_entity_poly.pdbx_seq_one_letter_code
_entity_poly.pdbx_strand_id
1 'polypeptide(L)' 'MAFKQMEKISQFLQAAEAYGVITTDIFQTVDLWEGKDMAAVQRTLMALGSVALTKDDGLYRGNRDWFHR' A
#
# COMPACT_ATOMS: atom_id res chain seq x y z
N MET A 1 15.01 -5.81 -17.43
CA MET A 1 13.60 -6.13 -17.08
C MET A 1 13.30 -5.95 -15.59
N ALA A 2 14.24 -6.20 -14.67
CA ALA A 2 14.09 -5.91 -13.23
C ALA A 2 13.80 -4.42 -12.91
N PHE A 3 14.49 -3.48 -13.55
CA PHE A 3 14.32 -2.04 -13.30
C PHE A 3 12.87 -1.55 -13.51
N LYS A 4 12.20 -2.02 -14.57
CA LYS A 4 10.80 -1.64 -14.86
C LYS A 4 9.82 -2.16 -13.81
N GLN A 5 10.10 -3.30 -13.19
CA GLN A 5 9.23 -3.85 -12.14
C GLN A 5 9.44 -3.09 -10.82
N MET A 6 10.70 -2.79 -10.48
CA MET A 6 11.03 -1.93 -9.34
C MET A 6 10.42 -0.53 -9.48
N GLU A 7 10.47 0.06 -10.67
CA GLU A 7 9.85 1.36 -10.96
C GLU A 7 8.32 1.33 -10.78
N LYS A 8 7.64 0.27 -11.24
CA LYS A 8 6.19 0.10 -11.02
C LYS A 8 5.82 0.02 -9.54
N ILE A 9 6.63 -0.67 -8.74
CA ILE A 9 6.44 -0.72 -7.29
C ILE A 9 6.61 0.68 -6.70
N SER A 10 7.66 1.40 -7.10
CA SER A 10 7.89 2.78 -6.64
C SER A 10 6.73 3.73 -6.98
N GLN A 11 6.15 3.62 -8.18
CA GLN A 11 4.97 4.41 -8.57
C GLN A 11 3.75 4.12 -7.67
N PHE A 12 3.52 2.85 -7.31
CA PHE A 12 2.49 2.49 -6.34
C PHE A 12 2.74 3.11 -4.97
N LEU A 13 3.98 3.07 -4.47
CA LEU A 13 4.32 3.63 -3.16
C LEU A 13 4.09 5.13 -3.09
N GLN A 14 4.51 5.87 -4.13
CA GLN A 14 4.26 7.31 -4.25
C GLN A 14 2.76 7.63 -4.29
N ALA A 15 1.98 6.82 -5.01
CA ALA A 15 0.53 7.00 -5.06
C ALA A 15 -0.14 6.67 -3.72
N ALA A 16 0.33 5.66 -2.99
CA ALA A 16 -0.19 5.30 -1.67
C ALA A 16 0.09 6.41 -0.63
N GLU A 17 1.28 7.00 -0.66
CA GLU A 17 1.63 8.17 0.16
C GLU A 17 0.72 9.35 -0.14
N ALA A 18 0.60 9.72 -1.43
CA ALA A 18 -0.29 10.81 -1.87
C ALA A 18 -1.78 10.52 -1.57
N TYR A 19 -2.16 9.25 -1.51
CA TYR A 19 -3.51 8.85 -1.15
C TYR A 19 -3.79 9.04 0.35
N GLY A 20 -2.76 9.10 1.20
CA GLY A 20 -2.87 9.38 2.64
C GLY A 20 -2.33 8.27 3.55
N VAL A 21 -1.62 7.28 3.00
CA VAL A 21 -0.93 6.28 3.83
C VAL A 21 0.27 6.96 4.52
N ILE A 22 0.44 6.70 5.82
CA ILE A 22 1.53 7.26 6.61
C ILE A 22 2.86 6.69 6.09
N THR A 23 3.84 7.55 5.86
CA THR A 23 5.17 7.15 5.34
C THR A 23 5.88 6.09 6.16
N THR A 24 5.62 6.01 7.47
CA THR A 24 6.15 4.97 8.36
C THR A 24 5.62 3.57 8.05
N ASP A 25 4.43 3.50 7.46
CA ASP A 25 3.78 2.24 7.09
C ASP A 25 4.07 1.85 5.64
N ILE A 26 4.81 2.67 4.87
CA ILE A 26 5.14 2.43 3.45
C ILE A 26 6.42 1.59 3.35
N PHE A 27 6.29 0.41 2.72
CA PHE A 27 7.43 -0.47 2.46
C PHE A 27 8.39 0.10 1.39
N GLN A 28 9.62 -0.42 1.34
CA GLN A 28 10.60 -0.06 0.31
C GLN A 28 10.52 -1.02 -0.88
N THR A 29 10.81 -0.56 -2.10
CA THR A 29 10.74 -1.40 -3.31
C THR A 29 11.43 -2.77 -3.18
N VAL A 30 12.56 -2.85 -2.46
CA VAL A 30 13.29 -4.10 -2.21
C VAL A 30 12.56 -5.07 -1.28
N ASP A 31 11.70 -4.58 -0.39
CA ASP A 31 10.94 -5.40 0.55
C ASP A 31 9.96 -6.33 -0.18
N LEU A 32 9.35 -5.82 -1.25
CA LEU A 32 8.49 -6.62 -2.15
C LEU A 32 9.28 -7.28 -3.29
N TRP A 33 10.24 -6.58 -3.90
CA TRP A 33 10.95 -7.07 -5.08
C TRP A 33 11.90 -8.23 -4.76
N GLU A 34 12.64 -8.12 -3.65
CA GLU A 34 13.57 -9.16 -3.17
C GLU A 34 12.97 -9.99 -2.03
N GLY A 35 11.77 -9.63 -1.54
CA GLY A 35 11.12 -10.33 -0.44
C GLY A 35 11.78 -10.11 0.92
N LYS A 36 12.49 -8.99 1.12
CA LYS A 36 13.25 -8.71 2.36
C LYS A 36 12.37 -8.51 3.59
N ASP A 37 11.22 -7.86 3.44
CA ASP A 37 10.28 -7.63 4.54
C ASP A 37 8.82 -7.65 4.03
N MET A 38 8.26 -8.85 3.93
CA MET A 38 6.86 -9.02 3.55
C MET A 38 5.88 -8.53 4.62
N ALA A 39 6.32 -8.38 5.88
CA ALA A 39 5.48 -7.84 6.94
C ALA A 39 5.24 -6.33 6.73
N ALA A 40 6.27 -5.59 6.30
CA ALA A 40 6.12 -4.20 5.88
C ALA A 40 5.14 -4.06 4.70
N VAL A 41 5.24 -4.95 3.69
CA VAL A 41 4.31 -4.96 2.56
C VAL A 41 2.87 -5.16 3.01
N GLN A 42 2.63 -6.14 3.90
CA GLN A 42 1.30 -6.37 4.45
C GLN A 42 0.77 -5.16 5.24
N ARG A 43 1.62 -4.52 6.05
CA ARG A 43 1.25 -3.31 6.80
C ARG A 43 0.82 -2.17 5.87
N THR A 44 1.56 -1.90 4.79
CA THR A 44 1.18 -0.86 3.82
C THR A 44 -0.18 -1.13 3.19
N LEU A 45 -0.46 -2.38 2.82
CA LEU A 45 -1.75 -2.76 2.22
C LEU A 45 -2.91 -2.62 3.22
N MET A 46 -2.69 -3.00 4.49
CA MET A 46 -3.67 -2.81 5.56
C MET A 46 -3.96 -1.33 5.82
N ALA A 47 -2.91 -0.50 5.87
CA ALA A 47 -3.05 0.94 6.03
C ALA A 47 -3.80 1.57 4.84
N LEU A 48 -3.45 1.19 3.60
CA LEU A 48 -4.14 1.67 2.40
C LEU A 48 -5.63 1.32 2.40
N GLY A 49 -5.99 0.09 2.80
CA GLY A 49 -7.39 -0.32 2.92
C GLY A 49 -8.16 0.48 3.97
N SER A 50 -7.55 0.76 5.12
CA SER A 50 -8.16 1.62 6.15
C SER A 50 -8.37 3.06 5.64
N VAL A 51 -7.39 3.64 4.94
CA VAL A 51 -7.52 4.97 4.32
C VAL A 51 -8.62 4.99 3.25
N ALA A 52 -8.74 3.93 2.45
CA ALA A 52 -9.80 3.83 1.45
C ALA A 52 -11.21 3.78 2.08
N LEU A 53 -11.37 3.12 3.23
CA LEU A 53 -12.65 3.08 3.95
C LEU A 53 -13.02 4.41 4.61
N THR A 54 -12.02 5.18 5.06
CA THR A 54 -12.24 6.46 5.73
C THR A 54 -12.57 7.60 4.76
N LYS A 55 -12.11 7.52 3.50
CA LYS A 55 -12.47 8.51 2.46
C LYS A 55 -13.94 8.48 2.06
N ASP A 56 -14.61 7.33 2.19
CA ASP A 56 -16.05 7.14 1.91
C ASP A 56 -16.52 7.72 0.57
N ASP A 57 -15.66 7.69 -0.45
CA ASP A 57 -15.89 8.24 -1.80
C ASP A 57 -16.69 7.30 -2.72
N GLY A 58 -17.13 6.15 -2.20
CA GLY A 58 -17.86 5.12 -2.94
C GLY A 58 -17.02 4.29 -3.91
N LEU A 59 -15.69 4.44 -3.92
CA LEU A 59 -14.80 3.71 -4.84
C LEU A 59 -14.32 2.37 -4.27
N TYR A 60 -14.28 2.22 -2.94
CA TYR A 60 -13.88 0.96 -2.32
C TYR A 60 -14.88 -0.16 -2.64
N ARG A 61 -14.36 -1.30 -3.11
CA ARG A 61 -15.15 -2.50 -3.44
C ARG A 61 -14.65 -3.67 -2.61
N GLY A 62 -15.45 -4.15 -1.67
CA GLY A 62 -15.09 -5.27 -0.80
C GLY A 62 -15.88 -5.23 0.50
N ASN A 63 -15.59 -6.17 1.41
CA ASN A 63 -16.15 -6.10 2.75
C ASN A 63 -15.42 -5.00 3.54
N ARG A 64 -16.18 -4.08 4.17
CA ARG A 64 -15.64 -3.02 5.02
C ARG A 64 -15.14 -3.56 6.36
N ASP A 65 -15.63 -4.72 6.80
CA ASP A 65 -15.23 -5.36 8.06
C ASP A 65 -13.81 -5.95 8.01
N TRP A 66 -13.18 -6.01 6.84
CA TRP A 66 -11.82 -6.51 6.67
C TRP A 66 -10.73 -5.55 7.15
N PHE A 67 -11.08 -4.27 7.32
CA PHE A 67 -10.16 -3.26 7.82
C PHE A 67 -10.74 -2.65 9.08
N HIS A 68 -9.92 -2.56 10.12
CA HIS A 68 -10.33 -1.97 11.38
C HIS A 68 -10.53 -0.46 11.21
N ARG A 69 -11.59 0.06 11.85
CA ARG A 69 -11.88 1.49 11.96
C ARG A 69 -10.98 2.18 12.96
#